data_AF-A0A7L1I6B4-F1
#
_entry.id   AF-A0A7L1I6B4-F1
#
_cell.length_a   1.000
_cell.length_b   1.000
_cell.length_c   1.000
_cell.angle_alpha   90.00
_cell.angle_beta   90.00
_cell.angle_gamma   90.00
#
_symmetry.space_group_name_H-M   'P 1'
#
loop_
_entity.id
_entity.type
_entity.pdbx_description
1 polymer ?
#
loop_
_entity_poly.entity_id
_entity_poly.type
_entity_poly.pdbx_seq_one_letter_code
_entity_poly.pdbx_strand_id
1 'polypeptide(L)'
;MDAAGSQVEQECAQYAWLSEHGMVITQGGKLLCKKIMHLISSNNVKSQVSVVLEKCEQRKYKSVSFPAIGTGQAGQCPAKIADEMLDAIMEFATETSVQHLKKVKIIIFQTSMLRDFYESMKKRESSASPITVFSGGKPQLTEKKKPAVLEKKIDLATFQICGESKKNVDATESWIKNLISKEQFENIISDELIENFDERQIDALADLQRRKHVTIQLENKRSPHHIKISGISRDVCFVSVEVQKMIQKIKDTEEEQSKAELVYNLVEWRYPGSNGSVVAFDKLTNMQLEDAKIAKKTHLTVKINNNNYNVDLNKLQATGDQGKTINIQRVPKNQGKL
;
A
#
# COMPACT_ATOMS: atom_id res chain seq x y z
N MET A 1 35.51 -21.22 -21.77
CA MET A 1 36.66 -20.31 -21.92
C MET A 1 36.65 -19.63 -23.29
N ASP A 2 36.15 -20.33 -24.31
CA ASP A 2 36.05 -19.93 -25.72
C ASP A 2 35.57 -18.49 -25.95
N ALA A 3 34.48 -18.08 -25.28
CA ALA A 3 33.91 -16.73 -25.41
C ALA A 3 34.81 -15.62 -24.83
N ALA A 4 35.67 -15.93 -23.85
CA ALA A 4 36.61 -14.97 -23.27
C ALA A 4 37.88 -14.82 -24.13
N GLY A 5 38.23 -15.86 -24.90
CA GLY A 5 39.38 -15.90 -25.79
C GLY A 5 40.64 -16.49 -25.14
N SER A 6 41.59 -16.89 -26.00
CA SER A 6 42.80 -17.65 -25.62
C SER A 6 43.73 -16.91 -24.64
N GLN A 7 43.69 -15.58 -24.59
CA GLN A 7 44.46 -14.81 -23.61
C GLN A 7 44.06 -15.16 -22.17
N VAL A 8 42.76 -15.37 -21.91
CA VAL A 8 42.27 -15.73 -20.58
C VAL A 8 42.71 -17.15 -20.20
N GLU A 9 42.76 -18.07 -21.16
CA GLU A 9 43.28 -19.43 -20.95
C GLU A 9 44.76 -19.43 -20.57
N GLN A 10 45.56 -18.59 -21.22
CA GLN A 10 46.97 -18.41 -20.91
C GLN A 10 47.17 -17.80 -19.51
N GLU A 11 46.40 -16.78 -19.14
CA GLU A 11 46.44 -16.21 -17.78
C GLU A 11 46.08 -17.26 -16.72
N CYS A 12 45.06 -18.09 -16.97
CA CYS A 12 44.71 -19.19 -16.07
C CYS A 12 45.85 -20.21 -15.92
N ALA A 13 46.48 -20.63 -17.03
CA ALA A 13 47.60 -21.59 -16.97
C ALA A 13 48.82 -21.01 -16.24
N GLN A 14 49.10 -19.71 -16.42
CA GLN A 14 50.21 -19.02 -15.76
C GLN A 14 49.96 -18.85 -14.26
N TYR A 15 48.73 -18.50 -13.87
CA TYR A 15 48.37 -18.19 -12.48
C TYR A 15 47.77 -19.37 -11.71
N ALA A 16 47.67 -20.56 -12.32
CA ALA A 16 47.13 -21.75 -11.67
C ALA A 16 47.82 -22.07 -10.33
N TRP A 17 49.15 -21.86 -10.26
CA TRP A 17 49.98 -22.09 -9.07
C TRP A 17 49.88 -20.97 -8.02
N LEU A 18 49.31 -19.82 -8.39
CA LEU A 18 49.20 -18.60 -7.58
C LEU A 18 47.78 -18.42 -7.02
N SER A 19 46.97 -19.49 -6.96
CA SER A 19 45.60 -19.40 -6.48
C SER A 19 45.57 -18.87 -5.04
N GLU A 20 45.07 -17.66 -4.87
CA GLU A 20 44.85 -17.06 -3.55
C GLU A 20 43.46 -17.48 -3.09
N HIS A 21 43.35 -18.15 -1.94
CA HIS A 21 42.05 -18.57 -1.37
C HIS A 21 41.20 -19.45 -2.32
N GLY A 22 41.83 -20.29 -3.14
CA GLY A 22 41.13 -21.19 -4.07
C GLY A 22 40.52 -20.52 -5.30
N MET A 23 41.00 -19.32 -5.65
CA MET A 23 40.51 -18.53 -6.77
C MET A 23 41.66 -17.96 -7.61
N VAL A 24 41.47 -17.91 -8.92
CA VAL A 24 42.36 -17.23 -9.88
C VAL A 24 41.61 -16.05 -10.50
N ILE A 25 42.24 -14.88 -10.56
CA ILE A 25 41.62 -13.66 -11.13
C ILE A 25 42.33 -13.30 -12.43
N THR A 26 41.60 -13.32 -13.55
CA THR A 26 42.12 -12.93 -14.87
C THR A 26 41.45 -11.65 -15.37
N GLN A 27 41.95 -11.13 -16.50
CA GLN A 27 41.21 -10.14 -17.30
C GLN A 27 39.90 -10.71 -17.86
N GLY A 28 39.01 -9.81 -18.30
CA GLY A 28 37.73 -10.17 -18.95
C GLY A 28 37.86 -10.74 -20.37
N GLY A 29 38.99 -10.51 -21.03
CA GLY A 29 39.18 -10.87 -22.44
C GLY A 29 38.12 -10.22 -23.32
N LYS A 30 37.44 -11.04 -24.13
CA LYS A 30 36.34 -10.61 -25.02
C LYS A 30 34.97 -10.50 -24.32
N LEU A 31 34.87 -10.87 -23.04
CA LEU A 31 33.61 -10.73 -22.29
C LEU A 31 33.38 -9.28 -21.87
N LEU A 32 32.11 -8.91 -21.70
CA LEU A 32 31.70 -7.59 -21.22
C LEU A 32 31.85 -7.46 -19.69
N CYS A 33 33.04 -7.76 -19.16
CA CYS A 33 33.39 -7.60 -17.76
C CYS A 33 34.84 -7.15 -17.59
N LYS A 34 35.17 -6.57 -16.43
CA LYS A 34 36.54 -6.10 -16.14
C LYS A 34 37.49 -7.23 -15.77
N LYS A 35 36.99 -8.23 -15.05
CA LYS A 35 37.74 -9.35 -14.50
C LYS A 35 36.89 -10.61 -14.49
N ILE A 36 37.53 -11.76 -14.55
CA ILE A 36 36.91 -13.08 -14.33
C ILE A 36 37.56 -13.69 -13.08
N MET A 37 36.72 -14.23 -12.19
CA MET A 37 37.12 -14.90 -10.97
C MET A 37 36.84 -16.39 -11.13
N HIS A 38 37.89 -17.16 -11.38
CA HIS A 38 37.83 -18.60 -11.60
C HIS A 38 37.95 -19.32 -10.26
N LEU A 39 36.89 -20.01 -9.86
CA LEU A 39 36.83 -20.72 -8.60
C LEU A 39 37.20 -22.20 -8.80
N ILE A 40 38.06 -22.73 -7.94
CA ILE A 40 38.34 -24.16 -7.90
C ILE A 40 37.11 -24.86 -7.32
N SER A 41 36.64 -25.92 -7.97
CA SER A 41 35.43 -26.65 -7.55
C SER A 41 35.51 -27.07 -6.08
N SER A 42 34.47 -26.76 -5.30
CA SER A 42 34.34 -27.06 -3.88
C SER A 42 32.89 -27.44 -3.55
N ASN A 43 32.69 -28.24 -2.50
CA ASN A 43 31.38 -28.59 -1.99
C ASN A 43 30.79 -27.51 -1.06
N ASN A 44 31.56 -26.46 -0.74
CA ASN A 44 31.12 -25.35 0.09
C ASN A 44 30.89 -24.11 -0.79
N VAL A 45 29.74 -24.06 -1.46
CA VAL A 45 29.42 -22.97 -2.40
C VAL A 45 29.20 -21.66 -1.66
N LYS A 46 28.61 -21.72 -0.46
CA LYS A 46 28.47 -20.56 0.42
C LYS A 46 29.82 -19.84 0.63
N SER A 47 30.85 -20.58 1.06
CA SER A 47 32.19 -20.02 1.29
C SER A 47 32.80 -19.43 0.01
N GLN A 48 32.63 -20.10 -1.14
CA GLN A 48 33.12 -19.58 -2.42
C GLN A 48 32.46 -18.25 -2.80
N VAL A 49 31.14 -18.14 -2.60
CA VAL A 49 30.41 -16.88 -2.85
C VAL A 49 30.89 -15.79 -1.91
N SER A 50 31.05 -16.06 -0.61
CA SER A 50 31.56 -15.09 0.37
C SER A 50 32.94 -14.55 -0.02
N VAL A 51 33.89 -15.43 -0.37
CA VAL A 51 35.24 -15.01 -0.81
C VAL A 51 35.20 -14.09 -2.03
N VAL A 52 34.31 -14.37 -2.99
CA VAL A 52 34.15 -13.49 -4.17
C VAL A 52 33.57 -12.14 -3.78
N LEU A 53 32.54 -12.10 -2.93
CA LEU A 53 31.91 -10.86 -2.47
C LEU A 53 32.92 -9.97 -1.73
N GLU A 54 33.68 -10.55 -0.81
CA GLU A 54 34.76 -9.85 -0.09
C GLU A 54 35.83 -9.32 -1.04
N LYS A 55 36.29 -10.14 -2.00
CA LYS A 55 37.30 -9.70 -2.98
C LYS A 55 36.78 -8.58 -3.87
N CYS A 56 35.50 -8.61 -4.24
CA CYS A 56 34.83 -7.54 -4.97
C CYS A 56 34.81 -6.23 -4.17
N GLU A 57 34.50 -6.29 -2.88
CA GLU A 57 34.49 -5.14 -1.99
C GLU A 57 35.90 -4.55 -1.80
N GLN A 58 36.88 -5.39 -1.50
CA GLN A 58 38.29 -5.01 -1.38
C GLN A 58 38.82 -4.32 -2.65
N ARG A 59 38.41 -4.80 -3.83
CA ARG A 59 38.78 -4.23 -5.13
C ARG A 59 37.85 -3.12 -5.60
N LYS A 60 36.92 -2.66 -4.76
CA LYS A 60 35.97 -1.57 -5.03
C LYS A 60 35.13 -1.77 -6.29
N TYR A 61 34.79 -3.02 -6.59
CA TYR A 61 33.90 -3.35 -7.71
C TYR A 61 32.45 -3.06 -7.34
N LYS A 62 31.69 -2.52 -8.30
CA LYS A 62 30.28 -2.13 -8.09
C LYS A 62 29.29 -3.25 -8.34
N SER A 63 29.69 -4.28 -9.09
CA SER A 63 28.81 -5.37 -9.48
C SER A 63 29.55 -6.68 -9.70
N VAL A 64 28.89 -7.80 -9.40
CA VAL A 64 29.36 -9.16 -9.67
C VAL A 64 28.22 -10.02 -10.21
N SER A 65 28.55 -11.02 -11.02
CA SER A 65 27.59 -11.99 -11.55
C SER A 65 28.12 -13.40 -11.37
N PHE A 66 27.29 -14.27 -10.82
CA PHE A 66 27.59 -15.67 -10.54
C PHE A 66 26.76 -16.57 -11.45
N PRO A 67 27.29 -17.71 -11.92
CA PRO A 67 26.44 -18.81 -12.36
C PRO A 67 25.78 -19.49 -11.15
N ALA A 68 24.87 -20.44 -11.37
CA ALA A 68 24.45 -21.39 -10.33
C ALA A 68 25.60 -22.36 -10.00
N ILE A 69 26.56 -21.92 -9.16
CA ILE A 69 27.82 -22.62 -8.89
C ILE A 69 27.54 -24.05 -8.39
N GLY A 70 28.23 -25.05 -8.98
CA GLY A 70 28.12 -26.45 -8.54
C GLY A 70 26.97 -27.25 -9.15
N THR A 71 26.02 -26.62 -9.85
CA THR A 71 24.86 -27.31 -10.47
C THR A 71 25.16 -28.00 -11.81
N GLY A 72 26.35 -27.77 -12.36
CA GLY A 72 26.83 -28.43 -13.58
C GLY A 72 27.48 -29.78 -13.30
N GLN A 73 28.73 -29.95 -13.73
CA GLN A 73 29.45 -31.22 -13.62
C GLN A 73 29.68 -31.70 -12.18
N ALA A 74 29.61 -30.82 -11.18
CA ALA A 74 29.69 -31.19 -9.77
C ALA A 74 28.38 -31.81 -9.22
N GLY A 75 27.29 -31.80 -9.99
CA GLY A 75 26.06 -32.53 -9.69
C GLY A 75 25.32 -32.07 -8.42
N GLN A 76 25.56 -30.86 -7.93
CA GLN A 76 24.93 -30.39 -6.70
C GLN A 76 23.46 -30.02 -6.92
N CYS A 77 22.63 -30.31 -5.91
CA CYS A 77 21.20 -30.03 -5.93
C CYS A 77 20.92 -28.52 -6.09
N PRO A 78 20.16 -28.09 -7.12
CA PRO A 78 19.87 -26.66 -7.36
C PRO A 78 19.24 -25.94 -6.18
N ALA A 79 18.30 -26.56 -5.45
CA ALA A 79 17.69 -25.97 -4.27
C ALA A 79 18.69 -25.71 -3.13
N LYS A 80 19.61 -26.65 -2.88
CA LYS A 80 20.68 -26.48 -1.90
C LYS A 80 21.64 -25.36 -2.30
N ILE A 81 22.02 -25.31 -3.58
CA ILE A 81 22.88 -24.25 -4.11
C ILE A 81 22.20 -22.88 -4.00
N ALA A 82 20.90 -22.79 -4.32
CA ALA A 82 20.14 -21.56 -4.18
C ALA A 82 20.19 -21.02 -2.75
N ASP A 83 19.93 -21.89 -1.77
CA ASP A 83 19.99 -21.53 -0.36
C ASP A 83 21.41 -21.09 0.06
N GLU A 84 22.45 -21.86 -0.29
CA GLU A 84 23.84 -21.53 0.06
C GLU A 84 24.31 -20.20 -0.55
N MET A 85 24.01 -19.96 -1.83
CA MET A 85 24.39 -18.73 -2.51
C MET A 85 23.67 -17.51 -1.90
N LEU A 86 22.37 -17.63 -1.63
CA LEU A 86 21.58 -16.54 -1.07
C LEU A 86 21.94 -16.26 0.39
N ASP A 87 22.29 -17.29 1.18
CA ASP A 87 22.78 -17.11 2.54
C ASP A 87 24.11 -16.36 2.57
N ALA A 88 25.07 -16.71 1.71
CA ALA A 88 26.33 -15.97 1.60
C ALA A 88 26.09 -14.49 1.24
N ILE A 89 25.17 -14.22 0.31
CA ILE A 89 24.83 -12.85 -0.10
C ILE A 89 24.17 -12.08 1.06
N MET A 90 23.25 -12.71 1.79
CA MET A 90 22.59 -12.07 2.94
C MET A 90 23.59 -11.77 4.05
N GLU A 91 24.43 -12.74 4.42
CA GLU A 91 25.45 -12.55 5.46
C GLU A 91 26.38 -11.39 5.10
N PHE A 92 26.93 -11.40 3.88
CA PHE A 92 27.74 -10.31 3.37
C PHE A 92 26.99 -8.96 3.39
N ALA A 93 25.73 -8.92 2.97
CA ALA A 93 24.94 -7.69 2.95
C ALA A 93 24.59 -7.15 4.34
N THR A 94 24.57 -8.01 5.37
CA THR A 94 24.33 -7.59 6.76
C THR A 94 25.58 -7.06 7.45
N GLU A 95 26.77 -7.24 6.88
CA GLU A 95 27.99 -6.66 7.43
C GLU A 95 27.99 -5.13 7.31
N THR A 96 28.33 -4.45 8.41
CA THR A 96 28.32 -2.99 8.52
C THR A 96 29.35 -2.29 7.62
N SER A 97 30.23 -3.05 6.95
CA SER A 97 31.41 -2.59 6.21
C SER A 97 31.22 -2.55 4.68
N VAL A 98 30.08 -3.00 4.12
CA VAL A 98 29.88 -3.07 2.66
C VAL A 98 29.59 -1.68 2.07
N GLN A 99 30.56 -1.13 1.32
CA GLN A 99 30.48 0.23 0.78
C GLN A 99 30.44 0.29 -0.75
N HIS A 100 31.09 -0.64 -1.46
CA HIS A 100 31.36 -0.50 -2.90
C HIS A 100 30.50 -1.43 -3.75
N LEU A 101 30.33 -2.69 -3.35
CA LEU A 101 29.54 -3.67 -4.10
C LEU A 101 28.04 -3.38 -3.93
N LYS A 102 27.38 -2.99 -5.02
CA LYS A 102 25.96 -2.59 -5.00
C LYS A 102 25.03 -3.54 -5.73
N LYS A 103 25.56 -4.45 -6.54
CA LYS A 103 24.75 -5.30 -7.41
C LYS A 103 25.32 -6.70 -7.53
N VAL A 104 24.57 -7.68 -7.04
CA VAL A 104 24.84 -9.10 -7.23
C VAL A 104 23.77 -9.68 -8.18
N LYS A 105 24.20 -10.45 -9.18
CA LYS A 105 23.29 -11.22 -10.05
C LYS A 105 23.66 -12.69 -10.01
N ILE A 106 22.66 -13.56 -9.95
CA ILE A 106 22.81 -14.99 -10.21
C ILE A 106 22.20 -15.27 -11.58
N ILE A 107 23.01 -15.78 -12.51
CA ILE A 107 22.63 -16.07 -13.89
C ILE A 107 22.34 -17.57 -13.98
N ILE A 108 21.07 -17.89 -14.20
CA ILE A 108 20.58 -19.26 -14.27
C ILE A 108 20.47 -19.68 -15.73
N PHE A 109 21.22 -20.71 -16.12
CA PHE A 109 21.23 -21.21 -17.49
C PHE A 109 20.05 -22.15 -17.78
N GLN A 110 19.77 -23.10 -16.87
CA GLN A 110 18.66 -24.06 -17.04
C GLN A 110 17.39 -23.52 -16.37
N THR A 111 16.33 -23.32 -17.16
CA THR A 111 15.05 -22.76 -16.72
C THR A 111 14.41 -23.53 -15.56
N SER A 112 14.62 -24.86 -15.49
CA SER A 112 14.13 -25.70 -14.39
C SER A 112 14.60 -25.24 -13.02
N MET A 113 15.83 -24.70 -12.92
CA MET A 113 16.41 -24.22 -11.66
C MET A 113 15.86 -22.86 -11.22
N LEU A 114 15.19 -22.10 -12.10
CA LEU A 114 14.65 -20.78 -11.74
C LEU A 114 13.66 -20.87 -10.57
N ARG A 115 12.87 -21.94 -10.54
CA ARG A 115 11.90 -22.19 -9.47
C ARG A 115 12.58 -22.33 -8.11
N ASP A 116 13.65 -23.11 -8.04
CA ASP A 116 14.39 -23.35 -6.79
C ASP A 116 14.98 -22.05 -6.22
N PHE A 117 15.61 -21.24 -7.06
CA PHE A 117 16.15 -19.94 -6.66
C PHE A 117 15.06 -18.94 -6.28
N TYR A 118 13.94 -18.93 -7.00
CA TYR A 118 12.81 -18.07 -6.68
C TYR A 118 12.16 -18.43 -5.35
N GLU A 119 11.93 -19.71 -5.08
CA GLU A 119 11.39 -20.19 -3.80
C GLU A 119 12.37 -19.87 -2.65
N SER A 120 13.67 -20.04 -2.87
CA SER A 120 14.72 -19.69 -1.90
C SER A 120 14.72 -18.18 -1.56
N MET A 121 14.53 -17.30 -2.55
CA MET A 121 14.37 -15.85 -2.32
C MET A 121 13.11 -15.55 -1.50
N LYS A 122 11.97 -16.15 -1.86
CA LYS A 122 10.68 -15.93 -1.15
C LYS A 122 10.74 -16.31 0.32
N LYS A 123 11.41 -17.41 0.67
CA LYS A 123 11.59 -17.83 2.07
C LYS A 123 12.23 -16.73 2.92
N ARG A 124 13.13 -15.93 2.34
CA ARG A 124 13.91 -14.89 3.02
C ARG A 124 13.21 -13.53 3.07
N GLU A 125 12.17 -13.33 2.25
CA GLU A 125 11.31 -12.14 2.28
C GLU A 125 10.41 -12.12 3.54
N SER A 126 10.02 -13.30 4.04
CA SER A 126 9.13 -13.44 5.20
C SER A 126 9.84 -13.28 6.55
N SER A 127 11.18 -13.30 6.58
CA SER A 127 12.01 -13.24 7.78
C SER A 127 12.65 -11.87 8.04
N ALA A 128 12.42 -10.87 7.18
CA ALA A 128 13.01 -9.55 7.31
C ALA A 128 12.20 -8.66 8.27
N SER A 129 12.55 -8.67 9.55
CA SER A 129 12.11 -7.62 10.49
C SER A 129 12.75 -6.27 10.11
N PRO A 130 12.01 -5.14 10.13
CA PRO A 130 12.59 -3.84 9.82
C PRO A 130 13.60 -3.43 10.88
N ILE A 131 14.83 -3.12 10.46
CA ILE A 131 15.88 -2.54 11.29
C ILE A 131 15.43 -1.12 11.69
N THR A 132 15.06 -0.92 12.95
CA THR A 132 14.72 0.38 13.53
C THR A 132 16.00 1.17 13.79
N VAL A 133 16.26 2.21 13.01
CA VAL A 133 17.26 3.23 13.35
C VAL A 133 16.54 4.36 14.09
N PHE A 134 16.75 4.44 15.39
CA PHE A 134 16.33 5.54 16.25
C PHE A 134 17.14 6.80 15.92
N SER A 135 16.47 7.94 15.76
CA SER A 135 17.07 9.27 15.92
C SER A 135 15.98 10.25 16.34
N GLY A 136 16.15 10.82 17.53
CA GLY A 136 15.21 11.72 18.18
C GLY A 136 15.38 13.20 17.80
N GLY A 137 14.38 13.99 18.17
CA GLY A 137 14.42 15.45 18.20
C GLY A 137 13.14 16.12 17.69
N LYS A 138 12.25 16.55 18.59
CA LYS A 138 11.19 17.55 18.29
C LYS A 138 11.80 18.95 18.28
N PRO A 139 11.28 19.86 17.45
CA PRO A 139 10.51 20.96 18.03
C PRO A 139 9.10 21.10 17.42
N GLN A 140 8.19 21.55 18.28
CA GLN A 140 6.79 21.87 18.02
C GLN A 140 6.70 23.28 17.43
N LEU A 141 5.94 23.49 16.34
CA LEU A 141 5.34 24.79 15.96
C LEU A 141 4.27 24.62 14.87
N THR A 142 3.12 25.24 15.16
CA THR A 142 1.99 25.71 14.32
C THR A 142 1.22 24.72 13.43
N GLU A 143 -0.02 24.45 13.83
CA GLU A 143 -1.08 23.84 13.02
C GLU A 143 -1.42 24.74 11.83
N LYS A 144 -0.84 24.42 10.67
CA LYS A 144 -1.49 24.64 9.38
C LYS A 144 -2.03 23.29 8.94
N LYS A 145 -3.31 23.23 8.53
CA LYS A 145 -3.91 22.04 7.89
C LYS A 145 -2.95 21.56 6.81
N LYS A 146 -2.27 20.44 7.07
CA LYS A 146 -1.38 19.82 6.10
C LYS A 146 -2.23 19.39 4.91
N PRO A 147 -1.78 19.61 3.65
CA PRO A 147 -2.39 18.90 2.54
C PRO A 147 -2.26 17.42 2.86
N ALA A 148 -3.39 16.70 2.89
CA ALA A 148 -3.43 15.26 3.08
C ALA A 148 -2.74 14.59 1.88
N VAL A 149 -1.42 14.53 1.91
CA VAL A 149 -0.62 13.84 0.91
C VAL A 149 -0.65 12.37 1.30
N LEU A 150 -1.47 11.60 0.59
CA LEU A 150 -1.43 10.15 0.68
C LEU A 150 -0.05 9.69 0.21
N GLU A 151 0.69 9.00 1.08
CA GLU A 151 2.06 8.58 0.78
C GLU A 151 2.10 7.72 -0.48
N LYS A 152 2.94 8.13 -1.43
CA LYS A 152 3.13 7.43 -2.70
C LYS A 152 4.17 6.34 -2.52
N LYS A 153 3.75 5.16 -2.07
CA LYS A 153 4.60 3.97 -2.07
C LYS A 153 4.68 3.43 -3.51
N ILE A 154 5.82 3.62 -4.17
CA ILE A 154 6.08 3.06 -5.49
C ILE A 154 6.79 1.72 -5.29
N ASP A 155 6.07 0.62 -5.47
CA ASP A 155 6.67 -0.71 -5.52
C ASP A 155 7.33 -0.90 -6.89
N LEU A 156 8.66 -0.88 -6.94
CA LEU A 156 9.43 -0.94 -8.19
C LEU A 156 9.50 -2.38 -8.71
N ALA A 157 8.83 -2.66 -9.83
CA ALA A 157 9.00 -3.89 -10.58
C ALA A 157 10.11 -3.73 -11.63
N THR A 158 11.12 -4.62 -11.61
CA THR A 158 12.20 -4.64 -12.61
C THR A 158 12.06 -5.86 -13.52
N PHE A 159 11.91 -5.64 -14.82
CA PHE A 159 11.91 -6.69 -15.84
C PHE A 159 13.29 -6.78 -16.49
N GLN A 160 13.83 -7.99 -16.63
CA GLN A 160 15.04 -8.25 -17.43
C GLN A 160 14.63 -9.06 -18.65
N ILE A 161 14.85 -8.51 -19.84
CA ILE A 161 14.44 -9.11 -21.11
C ILE A 161 15.69 -9.59 -21.84
N CYS A 162 15.73 -10.87 -22.20
CA CYS A 162 16.78 -11.48 -22.99
C CYS A 162 16.16 -12.10 -24.24
N GLY A 163 16.82 -11.93 -25.39
CA GLY A 163 16.35 -12.45 -26.66
C GLY A 163 17.49 -12.59 -27.66
N GLU A 164 17.25 -13.38 -28.71
CA GLU A 164 18.23 -13.75 -29.73
C GLU A 164 18.75 -12.55 -30.55
N SER A 165 18.01 -11.43 -30.54
CA SER A 165 18.41 -10.18 -31.19
C SER A 165 17.88 -8.95 -30.43
N LYS A 166 18.53 -7.80 -30.64
CA LYS A 166 18.06 -6.50 -30.11
C LYS A 166 16.64 -6.17 -30.57
N LYS A 167 16.30 -6.52 -31.82
CA LYS A 167 14.94 -6.33 -32.38
C LYS A 167 13.88 -7.09 -31.56
N ASN A 168 14.17 -8.33 -31.16
CA ASN A 168 13.24 -9.14 -30.37
C ASN A 168 13.08 -8.59 -28.95
N VAL A 169 14.19 -8.13 -28.34
CA VAL A 169 14.17 -7.48 -27.02
C VAL A 169 13.32 -6.22 -27.05
N ASP A 170 13.50 -5.37 -28.07
CA ASP A 170 12.78 -4.08 -28.18
C ASP A 170 11.30 -4.26 -28.49
N ALA A 171 10.96 -5.26 -29.32
CA ALA A 171 9.58 -5.64 -29.57
C ALA A 171 8.89 -6.14 -28.29
N THR A 172 9.60 -6.94 -27.48
CA THR A 172 9.08 -7.45 -26.20
C THR A 172 8.93 -6.33 -25.17
N GLU A 173 9.91 -5.43 -25.05
CA GLU A 173 9.83 -4.26 -24.17
C GLU A 173 8.62 -3.38 -24.54
N SER A 174 8.43 -3.12 -25.83
CA SER A 174 7.31 -2.33 -26.34
C SER A 174 5.97 -3.01 -26.07
N TRP A 175 5.89 -4.33 -26.24
CA TRP A 175 4.70 -5.12 -25.95
C TRP A 175 4.32 -5.08 -24.47
N ILE A 176 5.29 -5.27 -23.56
CA ILE A 176 5.07 -5.17 -22.11
C ILE A 176 4.61 -3.76 -21.72
N LYS A 177 5.29 -2.72 -22.24
CA LYS A 177 4.87 -1.32 -22.01
C LYS A 177 3.44 -1.09 -22.48
N ASN A 178 3.08 -1.58 -23.67
CA ASN A 178 1.73 -1.44 -24.20
C ASN A 178 0.68 -2.14 -23.33
N LEU A 179 0.96 -3.35 -22.84
CA LEU A 179 0.08 -4.05 -21.91
C LEU A 179 -0.10 -3.28 -20.60
N ILE A 180 0.99 -2.81 -19.99
CA ILE A 180 0.92 -2.01 -18.75
C ILE A 180 0.11 -0.75 -18.97
N SER A 181 0.35 -0.02 -20.08
CA SER A 181 -0.39 1.19 -20.41
C SER A 181 -1.87 0.95 -20.70
N LYS A 182 -2.23 -0.20 -21.30
CA LYS A 182 -3.63 -0.56 -21.56
C LYS A 182 -4.40 -0.91 -20.29
N GLU A 183 -3.74 -1.51 -19.32
CA GLU A 183 -4.35 -1.89 -18.04
C GLU A 183 -4.42 -0.70 -17.06
N GLN A 184 -3.57 0.31 -17.24
CA GLN A 184 -3.64 1.55 -16.48
C GLN A 184 -4.85 2.40 -16.88
N PHE A 185 -5.57 2.84 -15.87
CA PHE A 185 -6.72 3.71 -16.00
C PHE A 185 -6.61 4.85 -14.98
N GLU A 186 -7.18 5.98 -15.35
CA GLU A 186 -7.27 7.15 -14.50
C GLU A 186 -8.71 7.65 -14.49
N ASN A 187 -9.20 7.96 -13.31
CA ASN A 187 -10.49 8.59 -13.12
C ASN A 187 -10.36 9.83 -12.25
N ILE A 188 -11.14 10.86 -12.57
CA ILE A 188 -11.16 12.13 -11.84
C ILE A 188 -12.59 12.36 -11.37
N ILE A 189 -12.76 12.54 -10.07
CA ILE A 189 -14.03 12.87 -9.45
C ILE A 189 -13.97 14.33 -8.99
N SER A 190 -14.91 15.13 -9.50
CA SER A 190 -15.05 16.56 -9.18
C SER A 190 -16.35 16.78 -8.41
N ASP A 191 -16.26 17.33 -7.20
CA ASP A 191 -17.44 17.66 -6.37
C ASP A 191 -17.06 18.75 -5.35
N GLU A 192 -18.01 19.64 -5.03
CA GLU A 192 -17.81 20.71 -4.04
C GLU A 192 -17.69 20.14 -2.62
N LEU A 193 -18.39 19.03 -2.33
CA LEU A 193 -18.39 18.39 -1.01
C LEU A 193 -17.06 17.72 -0.64
N ILE A 194 -16.13 17.59 -1.59
CA ILE A 194 -14.78 17.08 -1.32
C ILE A 194 -14.03 18.01 -0.35
N GLU A 195 -14.36 19.32 -0.33
CA GLU A 195 -13.81 20.25 0.66
C GLU A 195 -14.18 19.87 2.10
N ASN A 196 -15.33 19.21 2.28
CA ASN A 196 -15.88 18.82 3.58
C ASN A 196 -15.33 17.49 4.11
N PHE A 197 -14.36 16.86 3.43
CA PHE A 197 -13.78 15.59 3.87
C PHE A 197 -12.99 15.77 5.17
N ASP A 198 -13.47 15.12 6.23
CA ASP A 198 -12.83 15.06 7.54
C ASP A 198 -11.74 13.97 7.62
N GLU A 199 -11.10 13.86 8.78
CA GLU A 199 -10.04 12.86 9.05
C GLU A 199 -10.50 11.43 8.75
N ARG A 200 -11.77 11.09 9.02
CA ARG A 200 -12.31 9.74 8.76
C ARG A 200 -12.39 9.45 7.28
N GLN A 201 -12.80 10.44 6.47
CA GLN A 201 -12.82 10.27 5.01
C GLN A 201 -11.39 10.17 4.46
N ILE A 202 -10.46 10.98 4.95
CA ILE A 202 -9.04 10.90 4.54
C ILE A 202 -8.42 9.54 4.89
N ASP A 203 -8.68 9.02 6.10
CA ASP A 203 -8.22 7.70 6.51
C ASP A 203 -8.83 6.58 5.66
N ALA A 204 -10.11 6.71 5.31
CA ALA A 204 -10.77 5.76 4.40
C ALA A 204 -10.15 5.78 3.00
N LEU A 205 -9.79 6.96 2.47
CA LEU A 205 -9.06 7.06 1.21
C LEU A 205 -7.66 6.43 1.30
N ALA A 206 -6.93 6.65 2.39
CA ALA A 206 -5.62 6.04 2.61
C ALA A 206 -5.69 4.50 2.68
N ASP A 207 -6.71 3.97 3.34
CA ASP A 207 -6.96 2.54 3.40
C ASP A 207 -7.34 1.95 2.03
N LEU A 208 -8.21 2.63 1.27
CA LEU A 208 -8.54 2.24 -0.11
C LEU A 208 -7.30 2.23 -1.01
N GLN A 209 -6.46 3.27 -0.90
CA GLN A 209 -5.21 3.36 -1.66
C GLN A 209 -4.33 2.13 -1.41
N ARG A 210 -4.12 1.78 -0.13
CA ARG A 210 -3.29 0.64 0.28
C ARG A 210 -3.87 -0.71 -0.16
N ARG A 211 -5.18 -0.94 0.07
CA ARG A 211 -5.82 -2.24 -0.21
C ARG A 211 -6.03 -2.52 -1.68
N LYS A 212 -6.17 -1.48 -2.50
CA LYS A 212 -6.47 -1.57 -3.93
C LYS A 212 -5.29 -1.21 -4.82
N HIS A 213 -4.11 -0.97 -4.25
CA HIS A 213 -2.89 -0.63 -4.98
C HIS A 213 -3.09 0.46 -6.04
N VAL A 214 -3.97 1.43 -5.74
CA VAL A 214 -4.18 2.62 -6.57
C VAL A 214 -3.34 3.77 -6.05
N THR A 215 -3.20 4.84 -6.83
CA THR A 215 -2.71 6.14 -6.37
C THR A 215 -3.90 7.09 -6.29
N ILE A 216 -4.11 7.73 -5.15
CA ILE A 216 -5.16 8.72 -4.94
C ILE A 216 -4.49 10.07 -4.67
N GLN A 217 -4.89 11.10 -5.42
CA GLN A 217 -4.37 12.45 -5.31
C GLN A 217 -5.52 13.42 -5.07
N LEU A 218 -5.46 14.16 -3.97
CA LEU A 218 -6.38 15.27 -3.70
C LEU A 218 -5.80 16.54 -4.31
N GLU A 219 -6.47 17.05 -5.34
CA GLU A 219 -6.09 18.26 -6.04
C GLU A 219 -6.98 19.43 -5.56
N ASN A 220 -6.41 20.25 -4.68
CA ASN A 220 -7.12 21.34 -3.99
C ASN A 220 -6.76 22.74 -4.54
N LYS A 221 -6.23 22.81 -5.76
CA LYS A 221 -5.73 24.07 -6.34
C LYS A 221 -6.82 24.91 -7.02
N ARG A 222 -7.95 24.29 -7.37
CA ARG A 222 -9.08 24.91 -8.07
C ARG A 222 -10.37 24.28 -7.55
N SER A 223 -11.44 25.07 -7.50
CA SER A 223 -12.79 24.59 -7.20
C SER A 223 -13.54 24.26 -8.51
N PRO A 224 -14.36 23.18 -8.56
CA PRO A 224 -14.59 22.21 -7.48
C PRO A 224 -13.31 21.42 -7.16
N HIS A 225 -13.19 20.89 -5.95
CA HIS A 225 -12.06 20.06 -5.58
C HIS A 225 -12.06 18.76 -6.38
N HIS A 226 -10.89 18.20 -6.67
CA HIS A 226 -10.76 17.00 -7.49
C HIS A 226 -10.05 15.88 -6.73
N ILE A 227 -10.58 14.66 -6.85
CA ILE A 227 -9.88 13.44 -6.45
C ILE A 227 -9.50 12.69 -7.72
N LYS A 228 -8.20 12.57 -7.96
CA LYS A 228 -7.62 11.82 -9.07
C LYS A 228 -7.19 10.44 -8.59
N ILE A 229 -7.67 9.40 -9.26
CA ILE A 229 -7.43 7.99 -8.93
C ILE A 229 -6.76 7.33 -10.13
N SER A 230 -5.55 6.82 -9.96
CA SER A 230 -4.78 6.16 -11.04
C SER A 230 -4.36 4.76 -10.60
N GLY A 231 -4.46 3.77 -11.48
CA GLY A 231 -4.14 2.37 -11.16
C GLY A 231 -4.66 1.39 -12.21
N ILE A 232 -4.87 0.13 -11.85
CA ILE A 232 -5.51 -0.83 -12.76
C ILE A 232 -7.02 -0.58 -12.87
N SER A 233 -7.58 -0.73 -14.06
CA SER A 233 -8.98 -0.38 -14.38
C SER A 233 -10.02 -0.88 -13.37
N ARG A 234 -9.95 -2.17 -12.98
CA ARG A 234 -10.88 -2.78 -12.02
C ARG A 234 -10.84 -2.08 -10.65
N ASP A 235 -9.64 -1.80 -10.16
CA ASP A 235 -9.43 -1.28 -8.82
C ASP A 235 -9.71 0.23 -8.78
N VAL A 236 -9.40 0.97 -9.86
CA VAL A 236 -9.80 2.37 -10.02
C VAL A 236 -11.32 2.51 -10.06
N CYS A 237 -12.01 1.66 -10.80
CA CYS A 237 -13.48 1.66 -10.85
C CYS A 237 -14.09 1.41 -9.46
N PHE A 238 -13.59 0.39 -8.74
CA PHE A 238 -14.04 0.11 -7.38
C PHE A 238 -13.84 1.30 -6.43
N VAL A 239 -12.64 1.88 -6.42
CA VAL A 239 -12.33 3.01 -5.54
C VAL A 239 -13.17 4.23 -5.92
N SER A 240 -13.41 4.46 -7.21
CA SER A 240 -14.27 5.56 -7.68
C SER A 240 -15.68 5.47 -7.12
N VAL A 241 -16.28 4.26 -7.10
CA VAL A 241 -17.60 4.03 -6.51
C VAL A 241 -17.59 4.28 -5.01
N GLU A 242 -16.55 3.87 -4.29
CA GLU A 242 -16.45 4.13 -2.85
C GLU A 242 -16.29 5.63 -2.54
N VAL A 243 -15.53 6.38 -3.34
CA VAL A 243 -15.42 7.84 -3.21
C VAL A 243 -16.78 8.51 -3.46
N GLN A 244 -17.50 8.11 -4.51
CA GLN A 244 -18.85 8.62 -4.78
C GLN A 244 -19.82 8.33 -3.62
N LYS A 245 -19.73 7.16 -2.99
CA LYS A 245 -20.52 6.84 -1.79
C LYS A 245 -20.18 7.74 -0.60
N MET A 246 -18.91 8.13 -0.42
CA MET A 246 -18.53 9.08 0.63
C MET A 246 -19.15 10.45 0.38
N ILE A 247 -19.07 10.96 -0.84
CA ILE A 247 -19.69 12.22 -1.26
C ILE A 247 -21.21 12.17 -1.04
N GLN A 248 -21.86 11.08 -1.49
CA GLN A 248 -23.30 10.89 -1.33
C GLN A 248 -23.71 10.88 0.15
N LYS A 249 -22.94 10.25 1.04
CA LYS A 249 -23.23 10.26 2.48
C LYS A 249 -23.16 11.66 3.09
N ILE A 250 -22.20 12.48 2.67
CA ILE A 250 -22.10 13.88 3.11
C ILE A 250 -23.35 14.64 2.64
N LYS A 251 -23.70 14.49 1.36
CA LYS A 251 -24.89 15.11 0.77
C LYS A 251 -26.18 14.72 1.50
N ASP A 252 -26.38 13.42 1.74
CA ASP A 252 -27.56 12.89 2.45
C ASP A 252 -27.64 13.46 3.87
N THR A 253 -26.48 13.59 4.54
CA THR A 253 -26.41 14.14 5.89
C THR A 253 -26.75 15.64 5.92
N GLU A 254 -26.23 16.43 4.97
CA GLU A 254 -26.54 17.86 4.86
C GLU A 254 -28.01 18.10 4.51
N GLU A 255 -28.59 17.27 3.62
CA GLU A 255 -30.00 17.32 3.26
C GLU A 255 -30.89 17.00 4.48
N GLU A 256 -30.55 15.95 5.23
CA GLU A 256 -31.28 15.56 6.44
C GLU A 256 -31.21 16.63 7.51
N GLN A 257 -30.02 17.22 7.73
CA GLN A 257 -29.85 18.34 8.67
C GLN A 257 -30.68 19.56 8.25
N SER A 258 -30.69 19.88 6.95
CA SER A 258 -31.47 20.99 6.41
C SER A 258 -32.98 20.77 6.57
N LYS A 259 -33.47 19.55 6.31
CA LYS A 259 -34.87 19.18 6.56
C LYS A 259 -35.22 19.26 8.05
N ALA A 260 -34.34 18.74 8.91
CA ALA A 260 -34.53 18.77 10.35
C ALA A 260 -34.63 20.21 10.88
N GLU A 261 -33.82 21.12 10.36
CA GLU A 261 -33.88 22.55 10.68
C GLU A 261 -35.24 23.16 10.29
N LEU A 262 -35.70 22.92 9.06
CA LEU A 262 -36.96 23.45 8.56
C LEU A 262 -38.15 22.94 9.38
N VAL A 263 -38.20 21.65 9.68
CA VAL A 263 -39.26 21.06 10.50
C VAL A 263 -39.22 21.61 11.92
N TYR A 264 -38.04 21.73 12.51
CA TYR A 264 -37.87 22.30 13.86
C TYR A 264 -38.34 23.77 13.95
N ASN A 265 -38.24 24.54 12.87
CA ASN A 265 -38.75 25.91 12.79
C ASN A 265 -40.29 25.99 12.68
N LEU A 266 -40.96 24.93 12.21
CA LEU A 266 -42.42 24.86 12.10
C LEU A 266 -43.08 24.24 13.34
N VAL A 267 -42.45 23.22 13.92
CA VAL A 267 -43.01 22.43 15.02
C VAL A 267 -41.91 21.95 15.98
N GLU A 268 -42.21 22.02 17.27
CA GLU A 268 -41.35 21.51 18.33
C GLU A 268 -42.03 20.39 19.10
N TRP A 269 -41.38 19.25 19.16
CA TRP A 269 -41.69 18.15 20.05
C TRP A 269 -40.93 18.35 21.36
N ARG A 270 -41.61 18.14 22.48
CA ARG A 270 -41.10 18.40 23.82
C ARG A 270 -41.44 17.27 24.80
N TYR A 271 -40.66 17.14 25.86
CA TYR A 271 -40.89 16.18 26.95
C TYR A 271 -40.55 16.80 28.32
N PRO A 272 -41.11 16.27 29.44
CA PRO A 272 -40.77 16.71 30.78
C PRO A 272 -39.32 16.35 31.16
N GLY A 273 -38.56 17.36 31.57
CA GLY A 273 -37.23 17.23 32.16
C GLY A 273 -37.28 16.77 33.62
N SER A 274 -36.12 16.39 34.16
CA SER A 274 -35.96 15.86 35.52
C SER A 274 -36.35 16.84 36.64
N ASN A 275 -36.34 18.13 36.36
CA ASN A 275 -36.64 19.23 37.27
C ASN A 275 -38.01 19.90 37.00
N GLY A 276 -38.88 19.24 36.22
CA GLY A 276 -40.17 19.81 35.81
C GLY A 276 -40.09 20.85 34.70
N SER A 277 -38.90 21.12 34.16
CA SER A 277 -38.75 21.92 32.93
C SER A 277 -39.30 21.18 31.72
N VAL A 278 -39.65 21.90 30.66
CA VAL A 278 -40.04 21.31 29.39
C VAL A 278 -38.83 21.37 28.45
N VAL A 279 -38.36 20.21 28.01
CA VAL A 279 -37.16 20.05 27.19
C VAL A 279 -37.58 19.73 25.75
N ALA A 280 -37.02 20.43 24.77
CA ALA A 280 -37.23 20.12 23.36
C ALA A 280 -36.36 18.93 22.94
N PHE A 281 -36.87 18.10 22.02
CA PHE A 281 -36.04 17.11 21.34
C PHE A 281 -35.00 17.82 20.44
N ASP A 282 -33.88 17.16 20.19
CA ASP A 282 -32.94 17.62 19.17
C ASP A 282 -33.61 17.65 17.79
N LYS A 283 -33.06 18.46 16.87
CA LYS A 283 -33.70 18.73 15.57
C LYS A 283 -33.98 17.46 14.76
N LEU A 284 -33.06 16.48 14.81
CA LEU A 284 -33.21 15.23 14.07
C LEU A 284 -34.31 14.35 14.67
N THR A 285 -34.29 14.13 15.99
CA THR A 285 -35.35 13.37 16.67
C THR A 285 -36.72 14.06 16.52
N ASN A 286 -36.75 15.39 16.56
CA ASN A 286 -37.95 16.19 16.31
C ASN A 286 -38.53 15.95 14.92
N MET A 287 -37.69 15.96 13.89
CA MET A 287 -38.09 15.67 12.53
C MET A 287 -38.63 14.25 12.39
N GLN A 288 -37.95 13.25 12.96
CA GLN A 288 -38.38 11.85 12.92
C GLN A 288 -39.75 11.64 13.59
N LEU A 289 -40.01 12.31 14.71
CA LEU A 289 -41.31 12.30 15.39
C LEU A 289 -42.40 12.91 14.51
N GLU A 290 -42.11 14.04 13.84
CA GLU A 290 -43.04 14.70 12.94
C GLU A 290 -43.35 13.84 11.71
N ASP A 291 -42.32 13.29 11.05
CA ASP A 291 -42.47 12.41 9.89
C ASP A 291 -43.26 11.16 10.24
N ALA A 292 -42.99 10.54 11.39
CA ALA A 292 -43.72 9.38 11.87
C ALA A 292 -45.20 9.73 12.15
N LYS A 293 -45.47 10.93 12.66
CA LYS A 293 -46.84 11.41 12.88
C LYS A 293 -47.58 11.64 11.57
N ILE A 294 -46.94 12.29 10.58
CA ILE A 294 -47.49 12.53 9.24
C ILE A 294 -47.77 11.20 8.53
N ALA A 295 -46.82 10.25 8.61
CA ALA A 295 -46.93 8.92 8.04
C ALA A 295 -47.91 7.98 8.80
N LYS A 296 -48.56 8.47 9.86
CA LYS A 296 -49.50 7.71 10.70
C LYS A 296 -48.89 6.43 11.29
N LYS A 297 -47.59 6.44 11.59
CA LYS A 297 -46.94 5.35 12.34
C LYS A 297 -47.49 5.36 13.77
N THR A 298 -47.66 4.17 14.35
CA THR A 298 -48.16 4.03 15.72
C THR A 298 -47.04 4.17 16.75
N HIS A 299 -45.85 3.63 16.42
CA HIS A 299 -44.71 3.58 17.33
C HIS A 299 -43.41 4.08 16.68
N LEU A 300 -42.55 4.73 17.46
CA LEU A 300 -41.21 5.16 17.07
C LEU A 300 -40.25 5.04 18.26
N THR A 301 -39.06 4.48 18.05
CA THR A 301 -38.02 4.47 19.08
C THR A 301 -37.19 5.76 19.01
N VAL A 302 -37.07 6.46 20.13
CA VAL A 302 -36.25 7.68 20.27
C VAL A 302 -35.29 7.54 21.44
N LYS A 303 -34.25 8.38 21.49
CA LYS A 303 -33.31 8.43 22.62
C LYS A 303 -33.54 9.67 23.48
N ILE A 304 -33.66 9.46 24.79
CA ILE A 304 -33.79 10.54 25.78
C ILE A 304 -32.79 10.27 26.91
N ASN A 305 -31.89 11.21 27.16
CA ASN A 305 -30.79 11.05 28.13
C ASN A 305 -30.03 9.72 27.93
N ASN A 306 -29.67 9.40 26.68
CA ASN A 306 -29.02 8.16 26.24
C ASN A 306 -29.79 6.84 26.44
N ASN A 307 -31.03 6.88 26.92
CA ASN A 307 -31.88 5.69 27.04
C ASN A 307 -32.87 5.61 25.88
N ASN A 308 -33.16 4.40 25.42
CA ASN A 308 -34.17 4.19 24.39
C ASN A 308 -35.58 4.26 25.00
N TYR A 309 -36.48 4.94 24.30
CA TYR A 309 -37.90 5.01 24.63
C TYR A 309 -38.71 4.64 23.39
N ASN A 310 -39.73 3.79 23.58
CA ASN A 310 -40.73 3.51 22.56
C ASN A 310 -41.88 4.52 22.69
N VAL A 311 -42.03 5.38 21.69
CA VAL A 311 -43.06 6.43 21.62
C VAL A 311 -44.31 5.88 20.96
N ASP A 312 -45.43 5.86 21.68
CA ASP A 312 -46.78 5.71 21.12
C ASP A 312 -47.28 7.10 20.66
N LEU A 313 -47.37 7.28 19.34
CA LEU A 313 -47.75 8.55 18.70
C LEU A 313 -49.27 8.84 18.73
N ASN A 314 -50.07 7.86 19.14
CA ASN A 314 -51.51 8.04 19.35
C ASN A 314 -51.80 8.52 20.77
N LYS A 315 -51.10 7.94 21.76
CA LYS A 315 -51.19 8.35 23.17
C LYS A 315 -50.29 9.53 23.52
N LEU A 316 -49.33 9.86 22.65
CA LEU A 316 -48.29 10.86 22.90
C LEU A 316 -47.49 10.52 24.17
N GLN A 317 -47.09 9.25 24.29
CA GLN A 317 -46.38 8.72 25.45
C GLN A 317 -45.14 7.94 25.02
N ALA A 318 -44.01 8.19 25.68
CA ALA A 318 -42.77 7.45 25.48
C ALA A 318 -42.53 6.52 26.68
N THR A 319 -42.36 5.23 26.44
CA THR A 319 -42.13 4.22 27.48
C THR A 319 -40.71 3.70 27.36
N GLY A 320 -39.92 3.83 28.43
CA GLY A 320 -38.56 3.30 28.50
C GLY A 320 -38.54 1.83 28.94
N ASP A 321 -37.38 1.18 28.79
CA ASP A 321 -37.20 -0.25 29.08
C ASP A 321 -37.50 -0.64 30.54
N GLN A 322 -37.43 0.31 31.47
CA GLN A 322 -37.76 0.13 32.90
C GLN A 322 -39.26 0.37 33.21
N GLY A 323 -40.12 0.47 32.18
CA GLY A 323 -41.55 0.75 32.33
C GLY A 323 -41.90 2.21 32.67
N LYS A 324 -40.90 3.08 32.81
CA LYS A 324 -41.10 4.52 33.03
C LYS A 324 -41.74 5.15 31.79
N THR A 325 -42.92 5.72 31.97
CA THR A 325 -43.66 6.42 30.90
C THR A 325 -43.55 7.93 31.08
N ILE A 326 -43.30 8.65 29.99
CA ILE A 326 -43.28 10.11 29.94
C ILE A 326 -44.26 10.58 28.85
N ASN A 327 -45.00 11.66 29.12
CA ASN A 327 -45.84 12.27 28.11
C ASN A 327 -44.97 13.16 27.21
N ILE A 328 -45.20 13.11 25.90
CA ILE A 328 -44.56 14.01 24.94
C ILE A 328 -45.59 14.97 24.37
N GLN A 329 -45.16 16.14 23.92
CA GLN A 329 -46.04 17.18 23.40
C GLN A 329 -45.54 17.70 22.07
N ARG A 330 -46.44 17.82 21.10
CA ARG A 330 -46.20 18.50 19.82
C ARG A 330 -46.70 19.94 19.90
N VAL A 331 -45.86 20.92 19.61
CA VAL A 331 -46.17 22.35 19.69
C VAL A 331 -45.88 23.03 18.35
N PRO A 332 -46.91 23.49 17.60
CA PRO A 332 -46.71 24.31 16.41
C PRO A 332 -46.13 25.68 16.78
N LYS A 333 -45.08 26.13 16.08
CA LYS A 333 -44.47 27.45 16.32
C LYS A 333 -45.23 28.62 15.67
N ASN A 334 -46.09 28.34 14.70
CA ASN A 334 -46.82 29.35 13.92
C ASN A 334 -48.21 29.75 14.47
N GLN A 335 -48.58 29.39 15.70
CA GLN A 335 -49.89 29.74 16.28
C GLN A 335 -49.90 31.04 17.13
N GLY A 336 -49.01 32.00 16.86
CA GLY A 336 -48.88 33.21 17.68
C GLY A 336 -48.62 34.54 16.97
N LYS A 337 -48.72 34.60 15.63
CA LYS A 337 -48.68 35.88 14.88
C LYS A 337 -49.54 35.78 13.61
N LEU A 338 -50.84 36.03 13.78
CA LEU A 338 -51.74 36.53 12.75
C LEU A 338 -52.70 37.51 13.41
#